data_AF-A0A1V9XK87-F1
#
_entry.id   AF-A0A1V9XK87-F1
#
_cell.length_a   1.000
_cell.length_b   1.000
_cell.length_c   1.000
_cell.angle_alpha   90.00
_cell.angle_beta   90.00
_cell.angle_gamma   90.00
#
_symmetry.space_group_name_H-M   'P 1'
#
loop_
_entity.id
_entity.type
_entity.pdbx_description
1 polymer ?
#
loop_
_entity_poly.entity_id
_entity_poly.type
_entity_poly.pdbx_seq_one_letter_code
_entity_poly.pdbx_strand_id
1 'polypeptide(L)'
;VLRQALNMIALRVGSTQFRTQCDVVEFHRRVFGYFVELAVSVTDLETAAALLRLLLTVLDKTASNADANKCRLLDVAEGYLKRDWPRAGRDKTARIAKAAQASSSLLDWHNTMLSVYIEESQDRLEKVAYLVEDVLPELHENAQSSIFPIIARETLTPCFKTAASYFVRNVKSMCGARAGGRDGSGDQLSQWLRVAKILKQLLDVVKIAANNHNASCGLKTACETLDVFVKYGVAVAEACFKTRTDEVLLLVKTLQQSTRVMQHTCTHFKNNAAKHIALARQVPTARRLLETFIFKMQGLFSRFNCSEAFQVGQLKMRNLRGEEITNEADEDQTADLDDGTVEDNVDDEDADEDDQPGELNDIANRLNTTDESAEF
;
A
#
# COMPACT_ATOMS: atom_id res chain seq x y z
N VAL A 1 -12.34 8.84 -39.66
CA VAL A 1 -13.05 7.86 -38.81
C VAL A 1 -13.32 8.39 -37.41
N LEU A 2 -12.32 8.59 -36.53
CA LEU A 2 -12.54 9.06 -35.14
C LEU A 2 -13.39 10.34 -35.06
N ARG A 3 -13.06 11.38 -35.83
CA ARG A 3 -13.82 12.64 -35.90
C ARG A 3 -15.28 12.46 -36.34
N GLN A 4 -15.57 11.49 -37.20
CA GLN A 4 -16.94 11.22 -37.67
C GLN A 4 -17.76 10.46 -36.62
N ALA A 5 -17.18 9.42 -36.00
CA ALA A 5 -17.82 8.64 -34.94
C ALA A 5 -18.17 9.52 -33.74
N LEU A 6 -17.20 10.34 -33.34
CA LEU A 6 -17.35 11.39 -32.37
C LEU A 6 -18.50 12.35 -32.76
N ASN A 7 -18.49 12.93 -33.97
CA ASN A 7 -19.55 13.85 -34.42
C ASN A 7 -20.97 13.26 -34.31
N MET A 8 -21.13 11.97 -34.64
CA MET A 8 -22.41 11.27 -34.50
C MET A 8 -22.90 11.19 -33.05
N ILE A 9 -22.00 11.06 -32.08
CA ILE A 9 -22.33 11.00 -30.65
C ILE A 9 -22.68 12.41 -30.15
N ALA A 10 -21.90 13.44 -30.50
CA ALA A 10 -22.18 14.81 -30.06
C ALA A 10 -23.52 15.36 -30.58
N LEU A 11 -23.95 14.92 -31.77
CA LEU A 11 -25.26 15.26 -32.33
C LEU A 11 -26.44 14.73 -31.49
N ARG A 12 -26.22 13.71 -30.63
CA ARG A 12 -27.23 13.22 -29.69
C ARG A 12 -27.40 14.10 -28.45
N VAL A 13 -26.43 14.97 -28.15
CA VAL A 13 -26.35 15.79 -26.93
C VAL A 13 -26.97 17.18 -27.13
N GLY A 14 -27.33 17.57 -28.36
CA GLY A 14 -28.02 18.83 -28.62
C GLY A 14 -28.40 19.08 -30.07
N SER A 15 -29.57 19.67 -30.27
CA SER A 15 -30.20 20.01 -31.55
C SER A 15 -29.61 21.27 -32.18
N THR A 16 -28.31 21.32 -32.48
CA THR A 16 -27.76 22.47 -33.21
C THR A 16 -26.80 22.01 -34.30
N GLN A 17 -27.11 22.44 -35.53
CA GLN A 17 -26.36 22.21 -36.76
C GLN A 17 -24.86 22.43 -36.54
N PHE A 18 -24.09 21.36 -36.46
CA PHE A 18 -22.62 21.39 -36.43
C PHE A 18 -22.09 21.79 -37.82
N ARG A 19 -22.15 23.08 -38.13
CA ARG A 19 -21.42 23.65 -39.27
C ARG A 19 -20.03 24.09 -38.81
N THR A 20 -19.06 23.25 -39.13
CA THR A 20 -17.66 23.58 -39.46
C THR A 20 -16.73 24.27 -38.45
N GLN A 21 -17.15 24.79 -37.29
CA GLN A 21 -16.23 25.48 -36.35
C GLN A 21 -16.57 25.28 -34.86
N CYS A 22 -16.47 24.05 -34.35
CA CYS A 22 -16.36 23.82 -32.90
C CYS A 22 -14.97 23.29 -32.60
N ASP A 23 -14.32 23.86 -31.58
CA ASP A 23 -13.02 23.41 -31.10
C ASP A 23 -13.09 21.93 -30.68
N VAL A 24 -12.04 21.17 -30.98
CA VAL A 24 -11.93 19.74 -30.66
C VAL A 24 -12.09 19.50 -29.15
N VAL A 25 -11.75 20.49 -28.33
CA VAL A 25 -11.95 20.45 -26.87
C VAL A 25 -13.43 20.41 -26.48
N GLU A 26 -14.22 21.36 -26.97
CA GLU A 26 -15.67 21.44 -26.66
C GLU A 26 -16.41 20.19 -27.17
N PHE A 27 -15.90 19.66 -28.28
CA PHE A 27 -16.36 18.42 -28.86
C PHE A 27 -16.19 17.22 -27.89
N HIS A 28 -15.00 17.01 -27.35
CA HIS A 28 -14.76 15.91 -26.41
C HIS A 28 -15.49 16.10 -25.08
N ARG A 29 -15.65 17.35 -24.61
CA ARG A 29 -16.41 17.67 -23.39
C ARG A 29 -17.86 17.19 -23.46
N ARG A 30 -18.53 17.37 -24.61
CA ARG A 30 -19.91 16.92 -24.81
C ARG A 30 -20.03 15.40 -24.91
N VAL A 31 -19.10 14.75 -25.61
CA VAL A 31 -19.06 13.28 -25.69
C VAL A 31 -18.82 12.68 -24.30
N PHE A 32 -17.91 13.25 -23.53
CA PHE A 32 -17.68 12.84 -22.14
C PHE A 32 -18.96 13.04 -21.31
N GLY A 33 -19.63 14.19 -21.44
CA GLY A 33 -20.89 14.47 -20.75
C GLY A 33 -21.99 13.44 -21.03
N TYR A 34 -22.17 13.06 -22.29
CA TYR A 34 -23.14 12.03 -22.69
C TYR A 34 -22.88 10.67 -22.04
N PHE A 35 -21.61 10.23 -22.03
CA PHE A 35 -21.26 8.95 -21.42
C PHE A 35 -21.41 8.96 -19.89
N VAL A 36 -21.16 10.10 -19.24
CA VAL A 36 -21.45 10.27 -17.81
C VAL A 36 -22.94 10.15 -17.52
N GLU A 37 -23.81 10.74 -18.35
CA GLU A 37 -25.27 10.59 -18.19
C GLU A 37 -25.74 9.14 -18.40
N LEU A 38 -25.10 8.42 -19.33
CA LEU A 38 -25.36 7.00 -19.56
C LEU A 38 -24.97 6.13 -18.35
N ALA A 39 -24.07 6.60 -17.49
CA ALA A 39 -23.53 5.82 -16.38
C ALA A 39 -24.60 5.29 -15.42
N VAL A 40 -25.68 6.05 -15.20
CA VAL A 40 -26.80 5.67 -14.32
C VAL A 40 -27.58 4.48 -14.87
N SER A 41 -27.64 4.33 -16.20
CA SER A 41 -28.42 3.30 -16.88
C SER A 41 -27.74 1.92 -16.95
N VAL A 42 -26.46 1.85 -16.60
CA VAL A 42 -25.69 0.60 -16.65
C VAL A 42 -26.22 -0.39 -15.61
N THR A 43 -26.40 -1.66 -15.98
CA THR A 43 -27.00 -2.70 -15.11
C THR A 43 -26.05 -3.83 -14.74
N ASP A 44 -24.94 -3.97 -15.46
CA ASP A 44 -23.97 -5.04 -15.29
C ASP A 44 -22.54 -4.50 -15.12
N LEU A 45 -21.72 -5.27 -14.42
CA LEU A 45 -20.37 -4.88 -14.04
C LEU A 45 -19.41 -4.78 -15.24
N GLU A 46 -19.63 -5.60 -16.27
CA GLU A 46 -18.81 -5.61 -17.49
C GLU A 46 -18.97 -4.30 -18.28
N THR A 47 -20.21 -3.90 -18.51
CA THR A 47 -20.55 -2.62 -19.16
C THR A 47 -20.08 -1.44 -18.33
N ALA A 48 -20.17 -1.52 -17.00
CA ALA A 48 -19.67 -0.48 -16.10
C ALA A 48 -18.16 -0.28 -16.25
N ALA A 49 -17.39 -1.37 -16.27
CA ALA A 49 -15.94 -1.31 -16.49
C ALA A 49 -15.57 -0.82 -17.89
N ALA A 50 -16.31 -1.26 -18.92
CA ALA A 50 -16.13 -0.78 -20.29
C ALA A 50 -16.41 0.72 -20.41
N LEU A 51 -17.46 1.22 -19.76
CA LEU A 51 -17.80 2.65 -19.75
C LEU A 51 -16.72 3.47 -19.05
N LEU A 52 -16.20 3.02 -17.91
CA LEU A 52 -15.08 3.70 -17.25
C LEU A 52 -13.85 3.78 -18.14
N ARG A 53 -13.47 2.68 -18.82
CA ARG A 53 -12.34 2.67 -19.77
C ARG A 53 -12.56 3.64 -20.92
N LEU A 54 -13.79 3.70 -21.44
CA LEU A 54 -14.17 4.62 -22.49
C LEU A 54 -14.06 6.08 -22.02
N LEU A 55 -14.59 6.40 -20.84
CA LEU A 55 -14.50 7.73 -20.24
C LEU A 55 -13.04 8.14 -20.01
N LEU A 56 -12.20 7.22 -19.51
CA LEU A 56 -10.75 7.45 -19.32
C LEU A 56 -10.04 7.74 -20.65
N THR A 57 -10.35 6.94 -21.69
CA THR A 57 -9.78 7.13 -23.03
C THR A 57 -10.20 8.48 -23.64
N VAL A 58 -11.44 8.92 -23.41
CA VAL A 58 -11.93 10.22 -23.86
C VAL A 58 -11.26 11.35 -23.07
N LEU A 59 -11.08 11.18 -21.76
CA LEU A 59 -10.42 12.13 -20.86
C LEU A 59 -8.95 12.36 -21.26
N ASP A 60 -8.21 11.30 -21.60
CA ASP A 60 -6.82 11.39 -22.07
C ASP A 60 -6.66 12.22 -23.36
N LYS A 61 -7.75 12.37 -24.12
CA LYS A 61 -7.78 13.18 -25.35
C LYS A 61 -8.30 14.60 -25.13
N THR A 62 -8.78 14.93 -23.93
CA THR A 62 -9.19 16.30 -23.54
C THR A 62 -8.05 17.07 -22.89
N ALA A 63 -7.39 17.95 -23.63
CA ALA A 63 -6.32 18.80 -23.07
C ALA A 63 -6.85 19.98 -22.22
N SER A 64 -8.11 20.39 -22.40
CA SER A 64 -8.73 21.53 -21.70
C SER A 64 -10.01 21.06 -21.00
N ASN A 65 -10.16 21.40 -19.71
CA ASN A 65 -11.13 20.85 -18.73
C ASN A 65 -10.86 19.45 -18.16
N ALA A 66 -9.59 19.00 -18.17
CA ALA A 66 -9.22 17.71 -17.60
C ALA A 66 -9.66 17.58 -16.13
N ASP A 67 -9.51 18.61 -15.31
CA ASP A 67 -9.79 18.51 -13.86
C ASP A 67 -11.29 18.38 -13.53
N ALA A 68 -12.16 19.16 -14.20
CA ALA A 68 -13.60 19.03 -14.00
C ALA A 68 -14.16 17.68 -14.50
N ASN A 69 -13.64 17.18 -15.63
CA ASN A 69 -14.02 15.86 -16.14
C ASN A 69 -13.44 14.72 -15.30
N LYS A 70 -12.25 14.90 -14.70
CA LYS A 70 -11.70 13.97 -13.70
C LYS A 70 -12.60 13.84 -12.49
N CYS A 71 -13.08 14.95 -11.92
CA CYS A 71 -14.03 14.90 -10.81
C CYS A 71 -15.28 14.09 -11.18
N ARG A 72 -15.86 14.35 -12.36
CA ARG A 72 -17.02 13.58 -12.84
C ARG A 72 -16.72 12.10 -13.09
N LEU A 73 -15.52 11.77 -13.57
CA LEU A 73 -15.07 10.38 -13.72
C LEU A 73 -14.96 9.68 -12.37
N LEU A 74 -14.40 10.37 -11.37
CA LEU A 74 -14.30 9.88 -10.00
C LEU A 74 -15.68 9.66 -9.39
N ASP A 75 -16.63 10.59 -9.59
CA ASP A 75 -18.01 10.43 -9.12
C ASP A 75 -18.67 9.17 -9.71
N VAL A 76 -18.45 8.91 -11.00
CA VAL A 76 -18.95 7.69 -11.66
C VAL A 76 -18.26 6.44 -11.10
N ALA A 77 -16.92 6.46 -10.95
CA ALA A 77 -16.17 5.33 -10.41
C ALA A 77 -16.58 5.02 -8.95
N GLU A 78 -16.72 6.04 -8.11
CA GLU A 78 -17.16 5.91 -6.72
C GLU A 78 -18.62 5.43 -6.63
N GLY A 79 -19.50 5.97 -7.47
CA GLY A 79 -20.88 5.51 -7.59
C GLY A 79 -20.98 4.04 -8.00
N TYR A 80 -20.09 3.57 -8.87
CA TYR A 80 -20.00 2.17 -9.25
C TYR A 80 -19.42 1.27 -8.16
N LEU A 81 -18.47 1.76 -7.37
CA LEU A 81 -17.93 1.00 -6.23
C LEU A 81 -18.98 0.84 -5.11
N LYS A 82 -19.81 1.87 -4.88
CA LYS A 82 -20.89 1.88 -3.87
C LYS A 82 -22.14 1.11 -4.29
N ARG A 83 -22.30 0.83 -5.58
CA ARG A 83 -23.49 0.14 -6.11
C ARG A 83 -23.43 -1.36 -5.82
N ASP A 84 -24.56 -1.92 -5.41
CA ASP A 84 -24.73 -3.37 -5.35
C ASP A 84 -25.04 -3.91 -6.76
N TRP A 85 -24.12 -4.70 -7.30
CA TRP A 85 -24.22 -5.25 -8.64
C TRP A 85 -24.89 -6.64 -8.60
N PRO A 86 -25.81 -6.95 -9.53
CA PRO A 86 -26.44 -8.25 -9.57
C PRO A 86 -25.39 -9.36 -9.79
N ARG A 87 -25.19 -10.19 -8.76
CA ARG A 87 -24.29 -11.34 -8.84
C ARG A 87 -24.93 -12.39 -9.74
N ALA A 88 -24.38 -12.56 -10.95
CA ALA A 88 -24.85 -13.59 -11.88
C ALA A 88 -24.93 -14.95 -11.16
N GLY A 89 -26.09 -15.61 -11.31
CA GLY A 89 -26.53 -16.75 -10.51
C GLY A 89 -25.49 -17.85 -10.30
N ARG A 90 -25.43 -18.35 -9.07
CA ARG A 90 -24.61 -19.49 -8.63
C ARG A 90 -25.12 -20.81 -9.21
N ASP A 91 -25.02 -21.04 -10.52
CA ASP A 91 -25.25 -22.38 -11.08
C ASP A 91 -23.96 -23.20 -11.15
N LYS A 92 -24.01 -24.37 -10.50
CA LYS A 92 -22.84 -25.09 -9.98
C LYS A 92 -22.05 -25.87 -11.05
N THR A 93 -22.62 -26.12 -12.22
CA THR A 93 -22.14 -27.17 -13.14
C THR A 93 -21.38 -26.67 -14.38
N ALA A 94 -21.37 -25.36 -14.67
CA ALA A 94 -20.61 -24.78 -15.80
C ALA A 94 -19.26 -24.16 -15.39
N ARG A 95 -18.81 -24.39 -14.15
CA ARG A 95 -17.85 -23.50 -13.47
C ARG A 95 -16.37 -23.75 -13.77
N ILE A 96 -15.88 -24.94 -14.12
CA ILE A 96 -14.42 -25.15 -14.00
C ILE A 96 -13.60 -24.48 -15.13
N ALA A 97 -14.08 -24.51 -16.39
CA ALA A 97 -13.41 -23.81 -17.49
C ALA A 97 -13.86 -22.34 -17.64
N LYS A 98 -15.14 -22.07 -17.40
CA LYS A 98 -15.71 -20.72 -17.48
C LYS A 98 -15.37 -19.87 -16.25
N ALA A 99 -15.10 -20.43 -15.07
CA ALA A 99 -14.68 -19.65 -13.90
C ALA A 99 -13.22 -19.25 -13.95
N ALA A 100 -12.31 -19.93 -14.67
CA ALA A 100 -10.96 -19.40 -14.85
C ALA A 100 -10.98 -18.10 -15.68
N GLN A 101 -11.75 -18.09 -16.78
CA GLN A 101 -11.90 -16.94 -17.66
C GLN A 101 -12.85 -15.86 -17.10
N ALA A 102 -13.94 -16.25 -16.43
CA ALA A 102 -14.83 -15.33 -15.74
C ALA A 102 -14.20 -14.77 -14.46
N SER A 103 -13.35 -15.53 -13.74
CA SER A 103 -12.54 -14.95 -12.66
C SER A 103 -11.55 -13.95 -13.24
N SER A 104 -10.83 -14.28 -14.32
CA SER A 104 -9.92 -13.31 -14.97
C SER A 104 -10.64 -12.02 -15.38
N SER A 105 -11.80 -12.11 -16.03
CA SER A 105 -12.60 -10.95 -16.47
C SER A 105 -13.20 -10.17 -15.29
N LEU A 106 -13.70 -10.86 -14.27
CA LEU A 106 -14.23 -10.24 -13.06
C LEU A 106 -13.12 -9.50 -12.29
N LEU A 107 -11.94 -10.09 -12.20
CA LEU A 107 -10.76 -9.44 -11.61
C LEU A 107 -10.33 -8.20 -12.41
N ASP A 108 -10.42 -8.26 -13.74
CA ASP A 108 -10.12 -7.15 -14.64
C ASP A 108 -11.08 -5.97 -14.45
N TRP A 109 -12.37 -6.23 -14.22
CA TRP A 109 -13.36 -5.19 -13.91
C TRP A 109 -13.13 -4.53 -12.55
N HIS A 110 -12.88 -5.33 -11.49
CA HIS A 110 -12.53 -4.82 -10.16
C HIS A 110 -11.29 -3.94 -10.19
N ASN A 111 -10.24 -4.43 -10.86
CA ASN A 111 -8.99 -3.70 -11.01
C ASN A 111 -9.22 -2.40 -11.77
N THR A 112 -10.04 -2.39 -12.82
CA THR A 112 -10.36 -1.17 -13.57
C THR A 112 -11.03 -0.14 -12.66
N MET A 113 -12.09 -0.53 -11.94
CA MET A 113 -12.84 0.37 -11.04
C MET A 113 -11.93 0.99 -9.98
N LEU A 114 -11.15 0.16 -9.29
CA LEU A 114 -10.21 0.62 -8.26
C LEU A 114 -9.06 1.45 -8.85
N SER A 115 -8.58 1.10 -10.04
CA SER A 115 -7.52 1.84 -10.72
C SER A 115 -7.97 3.25 -11.07
N VAL A 116 -9.18 3.41 -11.61
CA VAL A 116 -9.74 4.75 -11.90
C VAL A 116 -9.94 5.54 -10.62
N TYR A 117 -10.51 4.93 -9.59
CA TYR A 117 -10.78 5.57 -8.30
C TYR A 117 -9.51 6.12 -7.63
N ILE A 118 -8.39 5.38 -7.73
CA ILE A 118 -7.12 5.79 -7.13
C ILE A 118 -6.35 6.73 -8.05
N GLU A 119 -6.14 6.38 -9.33
CA GLU A 119 -5.21 7.08 -10.24
C GLU A 119 -5.65 8.53 -10.54
N GLU A 120 -6.96 8.74 -10.73
CA GLU A 120 -7.51 10.02 -11.12
C GLU A 120 -7.75 10.96 -9.94
N SER A 121 -7.57 10.48 -8.71
CA SER A 121 -7.71 11.28 -7.50
C SER A 121 -6.55 12.27 -7.32
N GLN A 122 -6.84 13.43 -6.71
CA GLN A 122 -5.82 14.44 -6.40
C GLN A 122 -4.82 13.92 -5.37
N ASP A 123 -5.32 13.24 -4.33
CA ASP A 123 -4.50 12.56 -3.32
C ASP A 123 -4.70 11.03 -3.42
N ARG A 124 -3.87 10.41 -4.25
CA ARG A 124 -3.87 8.97 -4.48
C ARG A 124 -3.50 8.19 -3.21
N LEU A 125 -2.64 8.77 -2.38
CA LEU A 125 -2.21 8.12 -1.15
C LEU A 125 -3.36 8.09 -0.13
N GLU A 126 -4.23 9.11 -0.12
CA GLU A 126 -5.44 9.13 0.71
C GLU A 126 -6.43 8.05 0.30
N LYS A 127 -6.67 7.90 -1.00
CA LYS A 127 -7.56 6.85 -1.51
C LYS A 127 -7.06 5.45 -1.16
N VAL A 128 -5.75 5.24 -1.20
CA VAL A 128 -5.13 4.00 -0.73
C VAL A 128 -5.28 3.85 0.79
N ALA A 129 -5.02 4.90 1.57
CA ALA A 129 -5.16 4.86 3.03
C ALA A 129 -6.59 4.45 3.43
N TYR A 130 -7.60 5.13 2.87
CA TYR A 130 -9.01 4.83 3.10
C TYR A 130 -9.38 3.37 2.79
N LEU A 131 -8.88 2.84 1.67
CA LEU A 131 -9.15 1.44 1.32
C LEU A 131 -8.57 0.47 2.36
N VAL A 132 -7.39 0.75 2.88
CA VAL A 132 -6.66 -0.17 3.75
C VAL A 132 -7.01 0.02 5.24
N GLU A 133 -7.43 1.22 5.63
CA GLU A 133 -7.83 1.59 7.00
C GLU A 133 -9.31 1.28 7.26
N ASP A 134 -10.20 1.61 6.33
CA ASP A 134 -11.65 1.54 6.57
C ASP A 134 -12.32 0.37 5.84
N VAL A 135 -11.94 0.11 4.58
CA VAL A 135 -12.73 -0.79 3.70
C VAL A 135 -12.29 -2.25 3.80
N LEU A 136 -10.99 -2.53 3.60
CA LEU A 136 -10.46 -3.89 3.59
C LEU A 136 -10.55 -4.59 4.96
N PRO A 137 -10.36 -3.89 6.10
CA PRO A 137 -10.53 -4.49 7.43
C PRO A 137 -11.93 -5.05 7.70
N GLU A 138 -12.99 -4.48 7.13
CA GLU A 138 -14.37 -4.99 7.29
C GLU A 138 -14.50 -6.45 6.86
N LEU A 139 -13.66 -6.93 5.93
CA LEU A 139 -13.70 -8.29 5.42
C LEU A 139 -13.21 -9.35 6.43
N HIS A 140 -12.64 -8.94 7.56
CA HIS A 140 -12.30 -9.85 8.66
C HIS A 140 -13.54 -10.52 9.25
N GLU A 141 -14.60 -9.75 9.46
CA GLU A 141 -15.85 -10.21 10.05
C GLU A 141 -16.94 -10.37 8.99
N ASN A 142 -16.98 -9.46 8.02
CA ASN A 142 -18.04 -9.44 7.01
C ASN A 142 -17.69 -10.23 5.76
N ALA A 143 -18.71 -10.68 5.02
CA ALA A 143 -18.52 -11.31 3.71
C ALA A 143 -18.14 -10.29 2.62
N GLN A 144 -18.57 -9.04 2.80
CA GLN A 144 -18.38 -7.92 1.89
C GLN A 144 -18.30 -6.60 2.65
N SER A 145 -17.71 -5.58 2.04
CA SER A 145 -17.67 -4.24 2.59
C SER A 145 -19.05 -3.60 2.60
N SER A 146 -19.34 -2.85 3.67
CA SER A 146 -20.56 -2.06 3.82
C SER A 146 -20.57 -0.84 2.89
N ILE A 147 -19.38 -0.30 2.62
CA ILE A 147 -19.15 0.92 1.85
C ILE A 147 -19.07 0.60 0.37
N PHE A 148 -18.31 -0.44 0.02
CA PHE A 148 -18.10 -0.88 -1.36
C PHE A 148 -18.53 -2.35 -1.50
N PRO A 149 -19.81 -2.65 -1.76
CA PRO A 149 -20.34 -4.03 -1.84
C PRO A 149 -19.63 -4.92 -2.87
N ILE A 150 -18.97 -4.30 -3.84
CA ILE A 150 -18.12 -4.94 -4.85
C ILE A 150 -16.84 -5.56 -4.24
N ILE A 151 -16.38 -5.04 -3.11
CA ILE A 151 -15.24 -5.56 -2.35
C ILE A 151 -15.75 -6.62 -1.38
N ALA A 152 -15.36 -7.86 -1.63
CA ALA A 152 -15.78 -9.06 -0.90
C ALA A 152 -14.55 -9.94 -0.59
N ARG A 153 -14.74 -10.95 0.26
CA ARG A 153 -13.64 -11.87 0.62
C ARG A 153 -13.00 -12.53 -0.60
N GLU A 154 -13.77 -12.81 -1.66
CA GLU A 154 -13.24 -13.39 -2.90
C GLU A 154 -12.40 -12.40 -3.71
N THR A 155 -12.66 -11.10 -3.58
CA THR A 155 -11.97 -10.03 -4.33
C THR A 155 -10.87 -9.34 -3.53
N LEU A 156 -10.73 -9.66 -2.23
CA LEU A 156 -9.70 -9.12 -1.33
C LEU A 156 -8.28 -9.20 -1.90
N THR A 157 -7.84 -10.37 -2.39
CA THR A 157 -6.47 -10.53 -2.93
C THR A 157 -6.17 -9.56 -4.09
N PRO A 158 -7.03 -9.48 -5.12
CA PRO A 158 -6.92 -8.46 -6.18
C PRO A 158 -6.97 -7.02 -5.68
N CYS A 159 -7.93 -6.68 -4.80
CA CYS A 159 -8.06 -5.32 -4.25
C CYS A 159 -6.79 -4.92 -3.49
N PHE A 160 -6.28 -5.83 -2.66
CA PHE A 160 -5.03 -5.66 -1.93
C PHE A 160 -3.84 -5.42 -2.87
N LYS A 161 -3.69 -6.25 -3.91
CA LYS A 161 -2.63 -6.09 -4.91
C LYS A 161 -2.69 -4.73 -5.61
N THR A 162 -3.89 -4.29 -5.98
CA THR A 162 -4.10 -2.99 -6.63
C THR A 162 -3.71 -1.85 -5.68
N ALA A 163 -4.25 -1.82 -4.46
CA ALA A 163 -3.89 -0.83 -3.44
C ALA A 163 -2.36 -0.79 -3.17
N ALA A 164 -1.75 -1.96 -3.00
CA ALA A 164 -0.32 -2.11 -2.74
C ALA A 164 0.56 -1.61 -3.91
N SER A 165 0.14 -1.83 -5.15
CA SER A 165 0.86 -1.35 -6.33
C SER A 165 0.79 0.17 -6.49
N TYR A 166 -0.37 0.77 -6.24
CA TYR A 166 -0.55 2.22 -6.22
C TYR A 166 0.22 2.87 -5.07
N PHE A 167 0.22 2.24 -3.89
CA PHE A 167 1.04 2.69 -2.76
C PHE A 167 2.51 2.82 -3.14
N VAL A 168 3.13 1.74 -3.64
CA VAL A 168 4.54 1.74 -4.04
C VAL A 168 4.81 2.78 -5.14
N ARG A 169 3.90 2.92 -6.10
CA ARG A 169 4.02 3.93 -7.17
C ARG A 169 4.04 5.35 -6.61
N ASN A 170 3.18 5.65 -5.64
CA ASN A 170 3.15 6.96 -4.97
C ASN A 170 4.43 7.20 -4.15
N VAL A 171 4.88 6.21 -3.38
CA VAL A 171 6.15 6.29 -2.62
C VAL A 171 7.34 6.60 -3.53
N LYS A 172 7.43 5.90 -4.67
CA LYS A 172 8.49 6.15 -5.67
C LYS A 172 8.37 7.54 -6.31
N SER A 173 7.15 8.01 -6.59
CA SER A 173 6.89 9.33 -7.18
C SER A 173 7.25 10.48 -6.23
N MET A 174 6.99 10.35 -4.93
CA MET A 174 7.36 11.36 -3.93
C MET A 174 8.87 11.65 -3.93
N CYS A 175 9.69 10.64 -4.19
CA CYS A 175 11.15 10.78 -4.19
C CYS A 175 11.72 11.35 -5.51
N GLY A 176 10.99 11.23 -6.62
CA GLY A 176 11.41 11.68 -7.95
C GLY A 176 11.27 13.20 -8.19
N ALA A 177 10.48 13.91 -7.38
CA ALA A 177 10.18 15.34 -7.57
C ALA A 177 11.28 16.31 -7.07
N ARG A 178 12.44 15.81 -6.64
CA ARG A 178 13.48 16.55 -5.89
C ARG A 178 14.45 17.40 -6.74
N ALA A 179 14.02 17.99 -7.86
CA ALA A 179 14.88 18.87 -8.65
C ALA A 179 14.78 20.38 -8.34
N GLY A 180 13.92 20.83 -7.41
CA GLY A 180 13.89 22.26 -7.07
C GLY A 180 13.07 22.60 -5.83
N GLY A 181 13.74 23.04 -4.76
CA GLY A 181 13.11 23.68 -3.60
C GLY A 181 13.79 23.35 -2.28
N ARG A 182 14.45 24.35 -1.67
CA ARG A 182 15.27 24.25 -0.46
C ARG A 182 14.50 24.33 0.88
N ASP A 183 13.16 24.32 0.87
CA ASP A 183 12.31 24.44 2.09
C ASP A 183 11.46 23.20 2.42
N GLY A 184 11.79 22.02 1.86
CA GLY A 184 10.89 20.86 1.83
C GLY A 184 11.06 19.77 2.90
N SER A 185 11.99 19.87 3.86
CA SER A 185 12.27 18.76 4.80
C SER A 185 11.12 18.47 5.76
N GLY A 186 10.40 19.51 6.21
CA GLY A 186 9.26 19.38 7.11
C GLY A 186 8.08 18.65 6.47
N ASP A 187 7.69 19.05 5.26
CA ASP A 187 6.61 18.36 4.52
C ASP A 187 7.00 16.91 4.19
N GLN A 188 8.29 16.67 3.86
CA GLN A 188 8.79 15.32 3.57
C GLN A 188 8.71 14.37 4.78
N LEU A 189 8.97 14.84 6.00
CA LEU A 189 8.83 13.99 7.19
C LEU A 189 7.38 13.57 7.41
N SER A 190 6.44 14.50 7.28
CA SER A 190 5.00 14.22 7.40
C SER A 190 4.53 13.22 6.33
N GLN A 191 5.03 13.36 5.10
CA GLN A 191 4.74 12.39 4.04
C GLN A 191 5.34 11.00 4.35
N TRP A 192 6.55 10.92 4.91
CA TRP A 192 7.14 9.64 5.33
C TRP A 192 6.39 8.98 6.48
N LEU A 193 5.91 9.76 7.45
CA LEU A 193 5.03 9.27 8.52
C LEU A 193 3.76 8.64 7.94
N ARG A 194 3.13 9.33 6.99
CA ARG A 194 1.95 8.80 6.30
C ARG A 194 2.25 7.52 5.53
N VAL A 195 3.38 7.46 4.82
CA VAL A 195 3.85 6.25 4.14
C VAL A 195 4.06 5.09 5.12
N ALA A 196 4.70 5.33 6.26
CA ALA A 196 4.93 4.31 7.28
C ALA A 196 3.60 3.79 7.87
N LYS A 197 2.65 4.69 8.18
CA LYS A 197 1.30 4.31 8.66
C LYS A 197 0.59 3.41 7.66
N ILE A 198 0.54 3.82 6.39
CA ILE A 198 -0.17 3.07 5.34
C ILE A 198 0.51 1.73 5.05
N LEU A 199 1.85 1.67 5.08
CA LEU A 199 2.57 0.39 4.97
C LEU A 199 2.18 -0.56 6.10
N LYS A 200 2.15 -0.08 7.34
CA LYS A 200 1.75 -0.88 8.51
C LYS A 200 0.32 -1.40 8.34
N GLN A 201 -0.62 -0.55 7.95
CA GLN A 201 -2.01 -0.95 7.70
C GLN A 201 -2.13 -1.98 6.57
N LEU A 202 -1.36 -1.83 5.48
CA LEU A 202 -1.32 -2.80 4.38
C LEU A 202 -0.86 -4.17 4.89
N LEU A 203 0.16 -4.19 5.76
CA LEU A 203 0.66 -5.42 6.36
C LEU A 203 -0.33 -6.05 7.35
N ASP A 204 -1.16 -5.26 8.04
CA ASP A 204 -2.23 -5.81 8.88
C ASP A 204 -3.35 -6.47 8.06
N VAL A 205 -3.70 -5.91 6.89
CA VAL A 205 -4.69 -6.52 5.97
C VAL A 205 -4.26 -7.92 5.49
N VAL A 206 -2.95 -8.20 5.42
CA VAL A 206 -2.45 -9.54 5.10
C VAL A 206 -2.98 -10.60 6.07
N LYS A 207 -3.15 -10.24 7.36
CA LYS A 207 -3.61 -11.15 8.43
C LYS A 207 -5.06 -11.60 8.22
N ILE A 208 -5.90 -10.79 7.57
CA ILE A 208 -7.34 -11.04 7.36
C ILE A 208 -7.57 -12.37 6.61
N ALA A 209 -6.92 -12.53 5.46
CA ALA A 209 -7.01 -13.75 4.66
C ALA A 209 -5.94 -14.78 5.03
N ALA A 210 -4.82 -14.32 5.63
CA ALA A 210 -3.64 -15.13 5.95
C ALA A 210 -3.20 -16.06 4.80
N ASN A 211 -3.38 -15.61 3.55
CA ASN A 211 -3.06 -16.40 2.37
C ASN A 211 -1.68 -16.02 1.81
N ASN A 212 -1.01 -16.98 1.18
CA ASN A 212 0.34 -16.81 0.65
C ASN A 212 0.45 -15.74 -0.45
N HIS A 213 -0.62 -15.47 -1.19
CA HIS A 213 -0.62 -14.45 -2.24
C HIS A 213 -0.57 -13.03 -1.66
N ASN A 214 -1.36 -12.76 -0.63
CA ASN A 214 -1.38 -11.49 0.09
C ASN A 214 -0.11 -11.31 0.88
N ALA A 215 0.37 -12.35 1.57
CA ALA A 215 1.65 -12.30 2.29
C ALA A 215 2.82 -12.01 1.35
N SER A 216 2.84 -12.62 0.16
CA SER A 216 3.89 -12.36 -0.82
C SER A 216 3.82 -10.94 -1.38
N CYS A 217 2.62 -10.47 -1.72
CA CYS A 217 2.44 -9.11 -2.20
C CYS A 217 2.81 -8.09 -1.12
N GLY A 218 2.39 -8.31 0.12
CA GLY A 218 2.72 -7.46 1.27
C GLY A 218 4.22 -7.40 1.54
N LEU A 219 4.90 -8.55 1.56
CA LEU A 219 6.36 -8.59 1.73
C LEU A 219 7.08 -7.82 0.61
N LYS A 220 6.68 -8.04 -0.64
CA LYS A 220 7.24 -7.31 -1.79
C LYS A 220 7.03 -5.80 -1.64
N THR A 221 5.81 -5.37 -1.31
CA THR A 221 5.47 -3.96 -1.11
C THR A 221 6.27 -3.32 0.02
N ALA A 222 6.46 -4.04 1.13
CA ALA A 222 7.29 -3.60 2.23
C ALA A 222 8.76 -3.48 1.83
N CYS A 223 9.30 -4.45 1.09
CA CYS A 223 10.65 -4.38 0.55
C CYS A 223 10.85 -3.17 -0.38
N GLU A 224 9.94 -2.93 -1.32
CA GLU A 224 10.06 -1.79 -2.23
C GLU A 224 9.95 -0.45 -1.50
N THR A 225 9.10 -0.36 -0.47
CA THR A 225 8.93 0.86 0.33
C THR A 225 10.15 1.12 1.20
N LEU A 226 10.65 0.08 1.87
CA LEU A 226 11.81 0.17 2.77
C LEU A 226 13.09 0.48 1.99
N ASP A 227 13.25 -0.04 0.77
CA ASP A 227 14.37 0.31 -0.12
C ASP A 227 14.36 1.80 -0.48
N VAL A 228 13.18 2.36 -0.81
CA VAL A 228 13.05 3.80 -1.07
C VAL A 228 13.31 4.62 0.21
N PHE A 229 12.82 4.17 1.37
CA PHE A 229 13.09 4.83 2.65
C PHE A 229 14.58 4.85 3.00
N VAL A 230 15.26 3.71 2.90
CA VAL A 230 16.71 3.61 3.14
C VAL A 230 17.49 4.57 2.24
N LYS A 231 17.07 4.73 0.98
CA LYS A 231 17.72 5.63 0.01
C LYS A 231 17.46 7.11 0.25
N TYR A 232 16.23 7.48 0.65
CA TYR A 232 15.81 8.89 0.65
C TYR A 232 15.22 9.38 1.97
N GLY A 233 14.52 8.51 2.70
CA GLY A 233 13.86 8.82 3.96
C GLY A 233 14.80 8.94 5.15
N VAL A 234 15.89 8.17 5.19
CA VAL A 234 16.91 8.27 6.26
C VAL A 234 17.50 9.68 6.35
N ALA A 235 17.85 10.28 5.20
CA ALA A 235 18.37 11.65 5.16
C ALA A 235 17.34 12.70 5.62
N VAL A 236 16.04 12.45 5.41
CA VAL A 236 14.95 13.33 5.91
C VAL A 236 14.84 13.21 7.42
N ALA A 237 14.82 11.97 7.93
CA ALA A 237 14.79 11.71 9.36
C ALA A 237 15.98 12.36 10.06
N GLU A 238 17.17 12.23 9.49
CA GLU A 238 18.40 12.86 9.99
C GLU A 238 18.32 14.39 10.01
N ALA A 239 17.85 15.01 8.92
CA ALA A 239 17.70 16.46 8.84
C ALA A 239 16.68 17.01 9.84
N CYS A 240 15.66 16.23 10.21
CA CYS A 240 14.59 16.64 11.11
C CYS A 240 14.78 16.17 12.55
N PHE A 241 15.78 15.33 12.85
CA PHE A 241 15.91 14.66 14.15
C PHE A 241 15.99 15.64 15.32
N LYS A 242 16.69 16.78 15.17
CA LYS A 242 16.84 17.78 16.24
C LYS A 242 15.62 18.67 16.44
N THR A 243 14.82 18.88 15.39
CA THR A 243 13.71 19.85 15.41
C THR A 243 12.35 19.20 15.58
N ARG A 244 12.21 17.93 15.17
CA ARG A 244 10.96 17.14 15.22
C ARG A 244 11.27 15.72 15.68
N THR A 245 11.99 15.59 16.80
CA THR A 245 12.46 14.30 17.33
C THR A 245 11.33 13.30 17.45
N ASP A 246 10.25 13.66 18.12
CA ASP A 246 9.08 12.80 18.38
C ASP A 246 8.50 12.17 17.12
N GLU A 247 8.41 12.97 16.05
CA GLU A 247 7.90 12.53 14.77
C GLU A 247 8.88 11.59 14.06
N VAL A 248 10.18 11.82 14.20
CA VAL A 248 11.20 10.88 13.73
C VAL A 248 11.17 9.58 14.53
N LEU A 249 10.99 9.63 15.85
CA LEU A 249 10.87 8.43 16.68
C LEU A 249 9.62 7.63 16.29
N LEU A 250 8.48 8.30 16.10
CA LEU A 250 7.23 7.70 15.65
C LEU A 250 7.40 7.03 14.28
N LEU A 251 8.08 7.70 13.35
CA LEU A 251 8.39 7.15 12.03
C LEU A 251 9.22 5.86 12.14
N VAL A 252 10.30 5.89 12.92
CA VAL A 252 11.16 4.71 13.13
C VAL A 252 10.37 3.58 13.79
N LYS A 253 9.60 3.86 14.84
CA LYS A 253 8.77 2.88 15.55
C LYS A 253 7.74 2.23 14.63
N THR A 254 7.07 3.03 13.79
CA THR A 254 6.08 2.53 12.82
C THR A 254 6.72 1.65 11.75
N LEU A 255 7.92 2.02 11.28
CA LEU A 255 8.69 1.19 10.36
C LEU A 255 9.19 -0.10 11.02
N GLN A 256 9.61 -0.05 12.28
CA GLN A 256 10.01 -1.25 13.05
C GLN A 256 8.86 -2.25 13.14
N GLN A 257 7.64 -1.81 13.43
CA GLN A 257 6.44 -2.66 13.41
C GLN A 257 6.26 -3.34 12.03
N SER A 258 6.46 -2.60 10.95
CA SER A 258 6.39 -3.17 9.59
C SER A 258 7.51 -4.19 9.35
N THR A 259 8.75 -3.91 9.78
CA THR A 259 9.89 -4.83 9.66
C THR A 259 9.67 -6.13 10.45
N ARG A 260 8.96 -6.06 11.59
CA ARG A 260 8.60 -7.21 12.39
C ARG A 260 7.67 -8.15 11.63
N VAL A 261 6.65 -7.61 10.96
CA VAL A 261 5.76 -8.40 10.09
C VAL A 261 6.53 -9.00 8.91
N MET A 262 7.49 -8.27 8.33
CA MET A 262 8.36 -8.80 7.28
C MET A 262 9.18 -10.00 7.78
N GLN A 263 9.79 -9.90 8.96
CA GLN A 263 10.56 -10.99 9.58
C GLN A 263 9.70 -12.24 9.77
N HIS A 264 8.52 -12.12 10.37
CA HIS A 264 7.59 -13.24 10.53
C HIS A 264 7.19 -13.86 9.20
N THR A 265 6.92 -13.03 8.18
CA THR A 265 6.57 -13.49 6.83
C THR A 265 7.73 -14.24 6.17
N CYS A 266 8.96 -13.76 6.34
CA CYS A 266 10.16 -14.43 5.85
C CYS A 266 10.35 -15.80 6.51
N THR A 267 10.18 -15.91 7.83
CA THR A 267 10.24 -17.18 8.55
C THR A 267 9.16 -18.15 8.05
N HIS A 268 7.92 -17.67 7.89
CA HIS A 268 6.84 -18.46 7.33
C HIS A 268 7.14 -18.99 5.91
N PHE A 269 7.75 -18.17 5.05
CA PHE A 269 8.15 -18.59 3.70
C PHE A 269 9.36 -19.53 3.68
N LYS A 270 10.32 -19.37 4.60
CA LYS A 270 11.44 -20.31 4.77
C LYS A 270 10.92 -21.69 5.15
N ASN A 271 10.02 -21.78 6.13
CA ASN A 271 9.48 -23.06 6.61
C ASN A 271 8.58 -23.74 5.56
N ASN A 272 7.99 -22.98 4.64
CA ASN A 272 7.19 -23.49 3.54
C ASN A 272 7.96 -23.59 2.20
N ALA A 273 9.29 -23.45 2.22
CA ALA A 273 10.10 -23.36 0.99
C ALA A 273 9.94 -24.59 0.07
N ALA A 274 9.80 -25.79 0.65
CA ALA A 274 9.58 -27.03 -0.09
C ALA A 274 8.25 -27.04 -0.88
N LYS A 275 7.25 -26.29 -0.43
CA LYS A 275 5.92 -26.21 -1.06
C LYS A 275 5.81 -25.03 -2.03
N HIS A 276 6.59 -23.97 -1.82
CA HIS A 276 6.44 -22.70 -2.54
C HIS A 276 7.78 -22.00 -2.84
N ILE A 277 8.53 -22.56 -3.78
CA ILE A 277 9.86 -22.04 -4.21
C ILE A 277 9.82 -20.55 -4.58
N ALA A 278 8.76 -20.07 -5.23
CA ALA A 278 8.63 -18.67 -5.64
C ALA A 278 8.52 -17.69 -4.45
N LEU A 279 7.99 -18.14 -3.31
CA LEU A 279 7.89 -17.35 -2.09
C LEU A 279 9.25 -17.30 -1.37
N ALA A 280 9.93 -18.44 -1.28
CA ALA A 280 11.25 -18.55 -0.66
C ALA A 280 12.31 -17.66 -1.35
N ARG A 281 12.21 -17.46 -2.67
CA ARG A 281 13.12 -16.57 -3.44
C ARG A 281 13.11 -15.11 -2.98
N GLN A 282 12.07 -14.64 -2.30
CA GLN A 282 11.98 -13.26 -1.81
C GLN A 282 12.69 -13.05 -0.47
N VAL A 283 12.93 -14.14 0.27
CA VAL A 283 13.49 -14.11 1.64
C VAL A 283 14.90 -13.49 1.69
N PRO A 284 15.86 -13.86 0.82
CA PRO A 284 17.21 -13.29 0.88
C PRO A 284 17.22 -11.77 0.68
N THR A 285 16.44 -11.28 -0.30
CA THR A 285 16.34 -9.83 -0.56
C THR A 285 15.72 -9.09 0.61
N ALA A 286 14.68 -9.66 1.23
CA ALA A 286 14.04 -9.06 2.40
C ALA A 286 14.99 -8.99 3.60
N ARG A 287 15.71 -10.07 3.92
CA ARG A 287 16.68 -10.11 5.03
C ARG A 287 17.79 -9.07 4.90
N ARG A 288 18.43 -9.03 3.72
CA ARG A 288 19.46 -8.02 3.42
C ARG A 288 18.94 -6.59 3.64
N LEU A 289 17.70 -6.32 3.23
CA LEU A 289 17.12 -4.99 3.37
C LEU A 289 16.78 -4.66 4.83
N LEU A 290 16.31 -5.64 5.61
CA LEU A 290 16.07 -5.51 7.04
C LEU A 290 17.37 -5.19 7.80
N GLU A 291 18.46 -5.91 7.51
CA GLU A 291 19.80 -5.64 8.06
C GLU A 291 20.28 -4.24 7.68
N THR A 292 20.12 -3.85 6.41
CA THR A 292 20.49 -2.51 5.94
C THR A 292 19.71 -1.42 6.68
N PHE A 293 18.40 -1.64 6.90
CA PHE A 293 17.57 -0.71 7.67
C PHE A 293 18.07 -0.59 9.12
N ILE A 294 18.31 -1.71 9.81
CA ILE A 294 18.83 -1.71 11.18
C ILE A 294 20.15 -0.93 11.26
N PHE A 295 21.09 -1.22 10.37
CA PHE A 295 22.38 -0.52 10.34
C PHE A 295 22.23 0.99 10.11
N LYS A 296 21.33 1.40 9.21
CA LYS A 296 21.06 2.82 8.93
C LYS A 296 20.39 3.53 10.12
N MET A 297 19.49 2.85 10.83
CA MET A 297 18.87 3.41 12.03
C MET A 297 19.88 3.50 13.17
N GLN A 298 20.68 2.47 13.42
CA GLN A 298 21.77 2.54 14.40
C GLN A 298 22.70 3.74 14.14
N GLY A 299 23.17 3.90 12.90
CA GLY A 299 24.00 5.04 12.52
C GLY A 299 23.30 6.40 12.71
N LEU A 300 21.98 6.48 12.46
CA LEU A 300 21.19 7.67 12.72
C LEU A 300 21.19 8.00 14.22
N PHE A 301 20.87 7.04 15.09
CA PHE A 301 20.81 7.25 16.55
C PHE A 301 22.18 7.52 17.18
N SER A 302 23.24 6.84 16.73
CA SER A 302 24.61 7.12 17.17
C SER A 302 25.03 8.56 16.89
N ARG A 303 24.66 9.11 15.73
CA ARG A 303 25.00 10.48 15.35
C ARG A 303 24.34 11.55 16.24
N PHE A 304 23.22 11.21 16.88
CA PHE A 304 22.53 12.10 17.82
C PHE A 304 22.75 11.70 19.28
N ASN A 305 23.75 10.86 19.58
CA ASN A 305 24.07 10.38 20.93
C ASN A 305 22.86 9.75 21.65
N CYS A 306 22.00 9.07 20.90
CA CYS A 306 20.78 8.44 21.40
C CYS A 306 20.76 6.93 21.09
N SER A 307 21.94 6.27 21.08
CA SER A 307 22.07 4.85 20.71
C SER A 307 21.20 3.94 21.57
N GLU A 308 21.06 4.25 22.86
CA GLU A 308 20.24 3.50 23.83
C GLU A 308 18.75 3.52 23.51
N ALA A 309 18.28 4.50 22.73
CA ALA A 309 16.88 4.58 22.35
C ALA A 309 16.50 3.57 21.26
N PHE A 310 17.47 3.12 20.45
CA PHE A 310 17.21 2.15 19.38
C PHE A 310 17.65 0.76 19.81
N GLN A 311 16.76 0.03 20.48
CA GLN A 311 16.98 -1.36 20.84
C GLN A 311 16.40 -2.33 19.78
N VAL A 312 17.22 -3.26 19.30
CA VAL A 312 16.76 -4.38 18.46
C VAL A 312 16.26 -5.49 19.39
N GLY A 313 14.94 -5.57 19.59
CA GLY A 313 14.32 -6.55 20.49
C GLY A 313 14.29 -7.99 19.94
N GLN A 314 14.28 -8.97 20.84
CA GLN A 314 14.23 -10.40 20.53
C GLN A 314 12.95 -10.80 19.75
N LEU A 315 13.07 -11.75 18.83
CA LEU A 315 12.00 -12.21 17.93
C LEU A 315 11.38 -13.53 18.37
N LYS A 316 10.17 -13.50 18.94
CA LYS A 316 9.32 -14.69 19.12
C LYS A 316 8.76 -15.15 17.77
N MET A 317 8.74 -16.44 17.47
CA MET A 317 8.19 -16.93 16.20
C MET A 317 6.65 -16.80 16.16
N ARG A 318 6.11 -16.26 15.06
CA ARG A 318 4.66 -16.12 14.84
C ARG A 318 4.26 -16.57 13.43
N ASN A 319 3.04 -17.07 13.29
CA ASN A 319 2.44 -17.42 11.99
C ASN A 319 1.86 -16.19 11.27
N LEU A 320 1.30 -16.35 10.05
CA LEU A 320 0.71 -15.23 9.28
C LEU A 320 -0.52 -14.57 9.95
N ARG A 321 -1.11 -15.21 10.96
CA ARG A 321 -2.21 -14.67 11.77
C ARG A 321 -1.70 -13.92 13.00
N GLY A 322 -0.40 -14.00 13.30
CA GLY A 322 0.20 -13.38 14.48
C GLY A 322 0.22 -14.28 15.72
N GLU A 323 -0.20 -15.54 15.62
CA GLU A 323 -0.20 -16.48 16.74
C GLU A 323 1.22 -17.01 16.99
N GLU A 324 1.63 -17.10 18.26
CA GLU A 324 2.95 -17.61 18.67
C GLU A 324 3.08 -19.10 18.31
N ILE A 325 4.18 -19.46 17.66
CA ILE A 325 4.49 -20.85 17.34
C ILE A 325 5.28 -21.41 18.53
N THR A 326 4.61 -22.11 19.44
CA THR A 326 5.26 -22.88 20.52
C THR A 326 5.85 -24.15 19.92
N ASN A 327 7.17 -24.17 19.71
CA ASN A 327 7.87 -25.34 19.20
C ASN A 327 8.07 -26.38 20.33
N GLU A 328 7.13 -27.30 20.51
CA GLU A 328 7.35 -28.54 21.30
C GLU A 328 7.85 -29.71 20.43
N ALA A 329 8.18 -29.49 19.15
CA ALA A 329 8.48 -30.58 18.21
C ALA A 329 9.58 -30.27 17.18
N ASP A 330 10.60 -29.47 17.53
CA ASP A 330 11.76 -29.20 16.65
C ASP A 330 13.10 -29.25 17.43
N GLU A 331 13.30 -30.30 18.25
CA GLU A 331 14.62 -30.59 18.84
C GLU A 331 15.65 -31.13 17.82
N ASP A 332 15.25 -31.43 16.57
CA ASP A 332 16.14 -32.01 15.55
C ASP A 332 16.53 -31.08 14.37
N GLN A 333 16.22 -29.78 14.44
CA GLN A 333 16.59 -28.81 13.39
C GLN A 333 17.35 -27.57 13.90
N THR A 334 17.99 -27.66 15.07
CA THR A 334 18.85 -26.60 15.62
C THR A 334 20.30 -26.61 15.09
N ALA A 335 20.62 -27.45 14.10
CA ALA A 335 21.91 -27.41 13.41
C ALA A 335 21.80 -26.60 12.11
N ASP A 336 21.86 -25.26 12.25
CA ASP A 336 22.32 -24.26 11.24
C ASP A 336 21.78 -22.85 11.58
N LEU A 337 21.84 -22.49 12.87
CA LEU A 337 21.70 -21.10 13.33
C LEU A 337 23.02 -20.67 13.97
N ASP A 338 24.11 -20.76 13.20
CA ASP A 338 25.33 -20.02 13.47
C ASP A 338 25.82 -19.40 12.15
N ASP A 339 25.64 -18.10 12.03
CA ASP A 339 26.56 -17.25 11.25
C ASP A 339 26.48 -15.83 11.81
N GLY A 340 27.35 -15.57 12.79
CA GLY A 340 28.15 -14.35 12.77
C GLY A 340 27.57 -13.11 13.48
N THR A 341 27.17 -13.22 14.74
CA THR A 341 27.33 -12.09 15.68
C THR A 341 28.55 -12.34 16.53
N VAL A 342 29.63 -11.64 16.21
CA VAL A 342 30.80 -11.47 17.09
C VAL A 342 30.31 -10.91 18.42
N GLU A 343 30.28 -11.78 19.44
CA GLU A 343 30.25 -11.38 20.84
C GLU A 343 31.64 -10.85 21.20
N ASP A 344 31.83 -9.53 21.15
CA ASP A 344 32.90 -8.91 21.93
C ASP A 344 32.36 -8.65 23.33
N ASN A 345 32.64 -9.60 24.23
CA ASN A 345 32.65 -9.38 25.65
C ASN A 345 33.80 -8.42 25.98
N VAL A 346 33.46 -7.24 26.47
CA VAL A 346 34.40 -6.40 27.23
C VAL A 346 33.71 -6.09 28.55
N ASP A 347 34.04 -6.89 29.56
CA ASP A 347 34.13 -6.43 30.94
C ASP A 347 35.21 -5.34 30.99
N ASP A 348 34.87 -4.16 31.51
CA ASP A 348 35.66 -3.55 32.58
C ASP A 348 34.96 -2.28 33.14
N GLU A 349 34.63 -2.41 34.42
CA GLU A 349 34.85 -1.49 35.55
C GLU A 349 34.48 0.01 35.48
N ASP A 350 33.67 0.38 36.47
CA ASP A 350 33.37 1.68 37.09
C ASP A 350 34.25 2.89 36.75
N ALA A 351 33.58 3.99 36.39
CA ALA A 351 33.98 5.34 36.79
C ALA A 351 32.76 6.26 36.89
N ASP A 352 32.59 6.82 38.09
CA ASP A 352 31.54 7.75 38.51
C ASP A 352 31.62 9.16 37.84
N GLU A 353 30.45 9.81 37.93
CA GLU A 353 30.14 11.26 38.00
C GLU A 353 29.88 12.11 36.73
N ASP A 354 28.57 12.43 36.62
CA ASP A 354 27.92 13.73 36.34
C ASP A 354 28.25 14.54 35.06
N ASP A 355 27.25 14.65 34.17
CA ASP A 355 26.42 15.87 33.99
C ASP A 355 25.42 15.63 32.82
N GLN A 356 24.12 15.36 33.11
CA GLN A 356 23.07 15.26 32.09
C GLN A 356 22.11 16.46 32.15
N PRO A 357 21.87 17.19 31.04
CA PRO A 357 20.61 17.88 30.85
C PRO A 357 19.53 16.83 30.55
N GLY A 358 18.49 16.80 31.39
CA GLY A 358 17.44 15.78 31.46
C GLY A 358 16.48 15.65 30.27
N GLU A 359 16.92 15.90 29.04
CA GLU A 359 16.11 15.68 27.82
C GLU A 359 16.47 14.37 27.07
N LEU A 360 17.63 13.76 27.34
CA LEU A 360 18.13 12.56 26.65
C LEU A 360 17.54 11.25 27.19
N ASN A 361 17.31 11.17 28.49
CA ASN A 361 16.78 9.97 29.15
C ASN A 361 15.30 9.70 28.78
N ASP A 362 14.56 10.75 28.41
CA ASP A 362 13.18 10.64 27.92
C ASP A 362 13.09 10.03 26.52
N ILE A 363 14.12 10.16 25.67
CA ILE A 363 14.11 9.63 24.30
C ILE A 363 14.17 8.09 24.32
N ALA A 364 14.97 7.51 25.21
CA ALA A 364 15.08 6.07 25.37
C ALA A 364 13.76 5.44 25.83
N ASN A 365 13.11 6.02 26.83
CA ASN A 365 11.80 5.55 27.32
C ASN A 365 10.69 5.65 26.27
N ARG A 366 10.79 6.57 25.30
CA ARG A 366 9.74 6.81 24.28
C ARG A 366 9.78 5.83 23.11
N LEU A 367 10.97 5.32 22.77
CA LEU A 367 11.14 4.23 21.80
C LEU A 367 11.01 2.86 22.47
N ASN A 368 11.51 2.74 23.68
CA ASN A 368 11.69 1.49 24.40
C ASN A 368 10.55 1.19 25.39
N THR A 369 9.35 1.74 25.16
CA THR A 369 8.14 1.09 25.69
C THR A 369 8.11 -0.30 25.06
N THR A 370 8.71 -1.27 25.75
CA THR A 370 8.49 -2.69 25.57
C THR A 370 6.99 -2.86 25.54
N ASP A 371 6.49 -3.02 24.32
CA ASP A 371 5.11 -3.30 24.03
C ASP A 371 4.88 -4.75 24.48
N GLU A 372 4.89 -4.98 25.79
CA GLU A 372 4.09 -6.06 26.41
C GLU A 372 2.61 -5.87 26.06
N SER A 373 2.22 -4.69 25.57
CA SER A 373 0.95 -4.39 24.91
C SER A 373 0.93 -4.65 23.39
N ALA A 374 1.87 -5.42 22.84
CA ALA A 374 1.60 -6.24 21.64
C ALA A 374 0.64 -7.41 21.97
N GLU A 375 -0.38 -7.10 22.77
CA GLU A 375 -1.68 -7.76 22.77
C GLU A 375 -2.36 -7.40 21.44
N PHE A 376 -2.27 -8.36 20.51
CA PHE A 376 -3.15 -8.61 19.36
C PHE A 376 -3.07 -7.69 18.14
#